data_AF-A0A9E4XH76-F1
#
_entry.id   AF-A0A9E4XH76-F1
#
_cell.length_a   1.000
_cell.length_b   1.000
_cell.length_c   1.000
_cell.angle_alpha   90.00
_cell.angle_beta   90.00
_cell.angle_gamma   90.00
#
_symmetry.space_group_name_H-M   'P 1'
#
loop_
_entity.id
_entity.type
_entity.pdbx_description
1 polymer ?
#
loop_
_entity_poly.entity_id
_entity_poly.type
_entity_poly.pdbx_seq_one_letter_code
_entity_poly.pdbx_strand_id
1 'polypeptide(L)'
;MTEENRNEKETPETHAGPQTSTGEPSPDATANGPADVPATIARGQDASATFPGQVRAALEYAAANQYEYGPRMRDVELTWDVVSAESMTNNIVRVRLEYSPTASFRGDPGIEYLDVDPGGAILARRQVRVPKENKPVVLMGITAFSVVLAVVLISLMTVFKSEGGDPLYVAGRVLWIRAERPEAQPKILYTGAATSGSINTWEMKPENIEENELVYIKVRLINQSSGTVSLVIDESAATLLDGDRASYKPLNTITASSKAENDAKYNVAGFVPMWGSIELNQGEEVAGMLVFELPKG
;
A
#
# COMPACT_ATOMS: atom_id res chain seq x y z
N MET A 1 -31.50 16.06 -34.38
CA MET A 1 -32.32 16.12 -35.60
C MET A 1 -31.49 16.82 -36.66
N THR A 2 -31.04 16.04 -37.65
CA THR A 2 -30.58 16.28 -39.03
C THR A 2 -29.64 15.11 -39.33
N GLU A 3 -30.20 13.99 -39.81
CA GLU A 3 -30.35 13.67 -41.25
C GLU A 3 -28.99 13.32 -41.87
N GLU A 4 -28.78 12.24 -42.61
CA GLU A 4 -29.66 11.24 -43.21
C GLU A 4 -28.77 10.09 -43.73
N ASN A 5 -29.30 8.85 -43.71
CA ASN A 5 -29.24 7.81 -44.76
C ASN A 5 -27.88 7.44 -45.44
N ARG A 6 -27.56 6.18 -45.75
CA ARG A 6 -28.36 4.95 -45.93
C ARG A 6 -27.41 3.74 -46.07
N ASN A 7 -27.82 2.61 -45.49
CA ASN A 7 -27.89 1.22 -46.03
C ASN A 7 -27.22 0.88 -47.37
N GLU A 8 -26.80 -0.34 -47.69
CA GLU A 8 -26.78 -1.67 -47.04
C GLU A 8 -25.92 -2.59 -47.94
N LYS A 9 -25.56 -3.75 -47.39
CA LYS A 9 -24.91 -4.89 -48.07
C LYS A 9 -25.80 -5.54 -49.13
N GLU A 10 -25.17 -6.24 -50.09
CA GLU A 10 -25.45 -7.66 -50.36
C GLU A 10 -24.41 -8.29 -51.32
N THR A 11 -24.25 -9.60 -51.21
CA THR A 11 -23.35 -10.54 -51.94
C THR A 11 -24.08 -11.89 -51.79
N PRO A 12 -24.10 -12.87 -52.75
CA PRO A 12 -22.89 -13.47 -53.36
C PRO A 12 -23.08 -14.14 -54.75
N GLU A 13 -22.00 -14.71 -55.31
CA GLU A 13 -21.95 -16.05 -55.96
C GLU A 13 -20.51 -16.44 -56.40
N THR A 14 -20.26 -17.74 -56.60
CA THR A 14 -18.96 -18.45 -56.55
C THR A 14 -18.66 -19.22 -57.85
N HIS A 15 -17.37 -19.32 -58.30
CA HIS A 15 -16.61 -20.55 -58.68
C HIS A 15 -15.53 -20.46 -59.81
N ALA A 16 -14.34 -21.00 -59.48
CA ALA A 16 -13.43 -21.93 -60.22
C ALA A 16 -12.48 -21.52 -61.39
N GLY A 17 -11.16 -21.74 -61.17
CA GLY A 17 -10.25 -22.55 -62.04
C GLY A 17 -9.31 -21.88 -63.08
N PRO A 18 -8.11 -22.44 -63.42
CA PRO A 18 -6.86 -21.67 -63.65
C PRO A 18 -6.06 -21.91 -64.98
N GLN A 19 -5.02 -21.08 -65.25
CA GLN A 19 -3.63 -21.39 -65.73
C GLN A 19 -2.99 -20.48 -66.84
N THR A 20 -1.75 -20.02 -66.54
CA THR A 20 -0.48 -19.83 -67.34
C THR A 20 -0.41 -19.15 -68.72
N SER A 21 0.56 -18.23 -68.91
CA SER A 21 1.63 -18.30 -69.95
C SER A 21 2.74 -17.23 -69.82
N THR A 22 3.91 -17.59 -70.35
CA THR A 22 5.30 -17.08 -70.25
C THR A 22 5.71 -16.03 -71.30
N GLY A 23 6.83 -15.29 -71.09
CA GLY A 23 7.75 -14.86 -72.18
C GLY A 23 8.24 -13.39 -72.26
N GLU A 24 9.53 -13.16 -72.01
CA GLU A 24 10.41 -12.03 -72.52
C GLU A 24 10.90 -12.34 -73.96
N PRO A 25 11.66 -11.49 -74.76
CA PRO A 25 12.72 -10.49 -74.39
C PRO A 25 13.05 -9.25 -75.33
N SER A 26 14.05 -8.43 -74.89
CA SER A 26 15.14 -7.67 -75.65
C SER A 26 14.88 -6.36 -76.44
N PRO A 27 15.91 -5.53 -76.84
CA PRO A 27 17.28 -5.28 -76.32
C PRO A 27 17.84 -3.79 -76.39
N ASP A 28 19.00 -3.57 -75.75
CA ASP A 28 20.17 -2.66 -76.01
C ASP A 28 20.07 -1.16 -76.42
N ALA A 29 20.80 -0.30 -75.68
CA ALA A 29 21.54 0.87 -76.20
C ALA A 29 22.54 1.45 -75.17
N THR A 30 23.83 1.46 -75.54
CA THR A 30 24.99 1.94 -74.77
C THR A 30 25.14 3.48 -74.85
N ALA A 31 25.44 4.17 -73.74
CA ALA A 31 26.01 5.52 -73.76
C ALA A 31 26.89 5.77 -72.50
N ASN A 32 28.16 6.12 -72.74
CA ASN A 32 29.18 6.41 -71.73
C ASN A 32 28.86 7.67 -70.89
N GLY A 33 28.84 7.51 -69.56
CA GLY A 33 28.92 8.56 -68.53
C GLY A 33 30.16 8.35 -67.64
N PRO A 34 30.53 9.31 -66.77
CA PRO A 34 31.89 9.55 -66.31
C PRO A 34 32.49 8.36 -65.55
N ALA A 35 33.81 8.20 -65.68
CA ALA A 35 34.59 7.13 -65.06
C ALA A 35 34.17 6.87 -63.61
N ASP A 36 33.71 5.64 -63.40
CA ASP A 36 33.33 5.09 -62.11
C ASP A 36 34.60 5.07 -61.23
N VAL A 37 34.76 6.07 -60.35
CA VAL A 37 35.76 6.01 -59.30
C VAL A 37 35.37 4.83 -58.43
N PRO A 38 36.23 3.81 -58.26
CA PRO A 38 35.84 2.61 -57.52
C PRO A 38 35.36 3.01 -56.13
N ALA A 39 34.13 2.59 -55.79
CA ALA A 39 33.50 2.87 -54.51
C ALA A 39 34.44 2.47 -53.37
N THR A 40 35.07 3.46 -52.76
CA THR A 40 36.01 3.25 -51.66
C THR A 40 35.25 3.44 -50.36
N ILE A 41 35.15 2.36 -49.58
CA ILE A 41 34.53 2.36 -48.25
C ILE A 41 35.64 2.19 -47.22
N ALA A 42 35.81 3.19 -46.38
CA ALA A 42 36.68 3.14 -45.21
C ALA A 42 35.84 3.10 -43.92
N ARG A 43 36.31 2.39 -42.88
CA ARG A 43 35.56 2.20 -41.63
C ARG A 43 36.34 2.71 -40.43
N GLY A 44 35.64 3.16 -39.40
CA GLY A 44 36.26 3.57 -38.13
C GLY A 44 37.37 4.60 -38.33
N GLN A 45 38.55 4.31 -37.76
CA GLN A 45 39.73 5.18 -37.87
C GLN A 45 40.24 5.32 -39.32
N ASP A 46 40.11 4.28 -40.15
CA ASP A 46 40.54 4.34 -41.56
C ASP A 46 39.71 5.34 -42.37
N ALA A 47 38.45 5.59 -41.96
CA ALA A 47 37.61 6.62 -42.58
C ALA A 47 38.22 8.01 -42.39
N SER A 48 38.73 8.29 -41.18
CA SER A 48 39.38 9.56 -40.86
C SER A 48 40.72 9.73 -41.58
N ALA A 49 41.43 8.63 -41.84
CA ALA A 49 42.68 8.64 -42.60
C ALA A 49 42.45 8.82 -44.12
N THR A 50 41.41 8.17 -44.65
CA THR A 50 41.11 8.17 -46.09
C THR A 50 40.43 9.45 -46.54
N PHE A 51 39.54 10.01 -45.71
CA PHE A 51 38.75 11.22 -46.02
C PHE A 51 38.81 12.26 -44.88
N PRO A 52 40.01 12.78 -44.55
CA PRO A 52 40.21 13.60 -43.34
C PRO A 52 39.41 14.91 -43.35
N GLY A 53 39.28 15.55 -44.51
CA GLY A 53 38.54 16.82 -44.64
C GLY A 53 37.04 16.64 -44.43
N GLN A 54 36.45 15.67 -45.12
CA GLN A 54 35.01 15.40 -45.08
C GLN A 54 34.57 14.85 -43.72
N VAL A 55 35.36 13.94 -43.12
CA VAL A 55 35.07 13.40 -41.78
C VAL A 55 35.13 14.50 -40.72
N ARG A 56 36.15 15.38 -40.77
CA ARG A 56 36.25 16.52 -39.85
C ARG A 56 35.07 17.48 -40.01
N ALA A 57 34.70 17.83 -41.25
CA ALA A 57 33.55 18.68 -41.51
C ALA A 57 32.23 18.07 -41.01
N ALA A 58 32.04 16.76 -41.17
CA ALA A 58 30.86 16.05 -40.67
C ALA A 58 30.77 16.11 -39.13
N LEU A 59 31.89 15.87 -38.42
CA LEU A 59 31.94 15.93 -36.95
C LEU A 59 31.71 17.35 -36.43
N GLU A 60 32.37 18.35 -37.04
CA GLU A 60 32.20 19.77 -36.69
C GLU A 60 30.75 20.22 -36.90
N TYR A 61 30.14 19.85 -38.03
CA TYR A 61 28.74 20.16 -38.31
C TYR A 61 27.79 19.50 -37.32
N ALA A 62 27.98 18.20 -37.03
CA ALA A 62 27.14 17.47 -36.08
C ALA A 62 27.20 18.09 -34.67
N ALA A 63 28.40 18.45 -34.21
CA ALA A 63 28.62 19.09 -32.91
C ALA A 63 28.02 20.50 -32.84
N ALA A 64 28.10 21.29 -33.92
CA ALA A 64 27.54 22.64 -33.96
C ALA A 64 26.01 22.67 -34.04
N ASN A 65 25.36 21.61 -34.54
CA ASN A 65 23.93 21.55 -34.83
C ASN A 65 23.18 20.55 -33.94
N GLN A 66 23.44 20.59 -32.63
CA GLN A 66 22.79 19.70 -31.64
C GLN A 66 21.25 19.85 -31.59
N TYR A 67 20.72 21.03 -31.91
CA TYR A 67 19.27 21.27 -31.90
C TYR A 67 18.51 20.34 -32.87
N GLU A 68 19.17 19.86 -33.93
CA GLU A 68 18.57 18.96 -34.93
C GLU A 68 18.30 17.54 -34.41
N TYR A 69 18.85 17.13 -33.26
CA TYR A 69 18.52 15.84 -32.62
C TYR A 69 17.22 15.87 -31.81
N GLY A 70 16.58 17.04 -31.72
CA GLY A 70 15.26 17.22 -31.13
C GLY A 70 15.27 17.50 -29.61
N PRO A 71 14.09 17.79 -29.03
CA PRO A 71 13.99 18.36 -27.68
C PRO A 71 14.61 17.53 -26.57
N ARG A 72 14.60 16.19 -26.71
CA ARG A 72 15.16 15.28 -25.70
C ARG A 72 16.69 15.27 -25.65
N MET A 73 17.34 15.71 -26.72
CA MET A 73 18.80 15.68 -26.86
C MET A 73 19.41 17.09 -26.90
N ARG A 74 18.56 18.13 -26.80
CA ARG A 74 18.97 19.53 -26.89
C ARG A 74 19.92 19.95 -25.76
N ASP A 75 19.64 19.50 -24.54
CA ASP A 75 20.37 19.91 -23.33
C ASP A 75 21.25 18.77 -22.78
N VAL A 76 21.52 17.77 -23.64
CA VAL A 76 22.29 16.58 -23.28
C VAL A 76 23.60 16.61 -24.05
N GLU A 77 24.71 16.43 -23.34
CA GLU A 77 26.02 16.31 -23.98
C GLU A 77 26.06 15.03 -24.82
N LEU A 78 26.39 15.15 -26.10
CA LEU A 78 26.46 14.06 -27.07
C LEU A 78 27.91 13.77 -27.46
N THR A 79 28.20 12.51 -27.73
CA THR A 79 29.43 12.05 -28.39
C THR A 79 29.10 11.56 -29.80
N TRP A 80 30.09 11.67 -30.70
CA TRP A 80 30.00 11.16 -32.07
C TRP A 80 31.21 10.29 -32.39
N ASP A 81 30.93 9.11 -32.93
CA ASP A 81 31.93 8.17 -33.39
C ASP A 81 31.77 7.92 -34.89
N VAL A 82 32.89 7.95 -35.63
CA VAL A 82 32.88 7.72 -37.07
C VAL A 82 32.75 6.23 -37.34
N VAL A 83 31.68 5.82 -37.99
CA VAL A 83 31.43 4.41 -38.33
C VAL A 83 32.05 4.08 -39.68
N SER A 84 31.79 4.91 -40.69
CA SER A 84 32.34 4.73 -42.03
C SER A 84 32.32 6.01 -42.87
N ALA A 85 33.16 6.03 -43.90
CA ALA A 85 33.13 7.03 -44.96
C ALA A 85 33.18 6.32 -46.31
N GLU A 86 32.25 6.67 -47.18
CA GLU A 86 32.05 6.00 -48.46
C GLU A 86 32.09 7.05 -49.58
N SER A 87 32.99 6.85 -50.55
CA SER A 87 33.03 7.70 -51.74
C SER A 87 31.80 7.45 -52.60
N MET A 88 31.11 8.52 -52.94
CA MET A 88 29.96 8.57 -53.84
C MET A 88 30.39 9.22 -55.16
N THR A 89 29.43 9.37 -56.08
CA THR A 89 29.63 10.12 -57.32
C THR A 89 29.98 11.59 -57.02
N ASN A 90 30.67 12.25 -57.96
CA ASN A 90 31.08 13.66 -57.86
C ASN A 90 31.99 13.99 -56.67
N ASN A 91 32.81 13.03 -56.22
CA ASN A 91 33.72 13.18 -55.07
C ASN A 91 33.01 13.56 -53.75
N ILE A 92 31.71 13.28 -53.66
CA ILE A 92 30.95 13.40 -52.42
C ILE A 92 31.34 12.21 -51.54
N VAL A 93 31.50 12.45 -50.25
CA VAL A 93 31.76 11.38 -49.28
C VAL A 93 30.56 11.30 -48.33
N ARG A 94 29.95 10.12 -48.25
CA ARG A 94 28.94 9.81 -47.24
C ARG A 94 29.63 9.38 -45.96
N VAL A 95 29.62 10.24 -44.96
CA VAL A 95 30.15 9.96 -43.63
C VAL A 95 29.02 9.47 -42.73
N ARG A 96 29.14 8.25 -42.20
CA ARG A 96 28.21 7.69 -41.21
C ARG A 96 28.76 7.88 -39.81
N LEU A 97 27.95 8.46 -38.94
CA LEU A 97 28.26 8.71 -37.54
C LEU A 97 27.31 7.92 -36.63
N GLU A 98 27.87 7.38 -35.56
CA GLU A 98 27.11 6.94 -34.39
C GLU A 98 27.12 8.05 -33.35
N TYR A 99 26.00 8.26 -32.67
CA TYR A 99 25.90 9.29 -31.63
C TYR A 99 25.13 8.80 -30.42
N SER A 100 25.53 9.24 -29.23
CA SER A 100 24.86 8.89 -27.98
C SER A 100 25.12 9.93 -26.87
N PRO A 101 24.27 10.00 -25.83
CA PRO A 101 24.56 10.80 -24.63
C PRO A 101 25.84 10.36 -23.91
N THR A 102 26.67 11.32 -23.49
CA THR A 102 27.93 11.06 -22.78
C THR A 102 27.69 10.46 -21.38
N ALA A 103 26.62 10.87 -20.69
CA ALA A 103 26.37 10.50 -19.31
C ALA A 103 25.55 9.21 -19.17
N SER A 104 26.21 8.13 -18.71
CA SER A 104 25.56 6.89 -18.24
C SER A 104 24.54 6.26 -19.22
N PHE A 105 24.69 6.51 -20.52
CA PHE A 105 23.80 5.95 -21.53
C PHE A 105 23.99 4.44 -21.61
N ARG A 106 22.88 3.71 -21.42
CA ARG A 106 22.82 2.25 -21.58
C ARG A 106 21.73 1.91 -22.57
N GLY A 107 22.12 1.71 -23.81
CA GLY A 107 21.20 1.48 -24.91
C GLY A 107 21.89 1.39 -26.26
N ASP A 108 21.08 1.39 -27.31
CA ASP A 108 21.56 1.40 -28.69
C ASP A 108 21.85 2.85 -29.12
N PRO A 109 23.04 3.16 -29.67
CA PRO A 109 23.34 4.49 -30.18
C PRO A 109 22.50 4.83 -31.41
N GLY A 110 22.36 6.13 -31.63
CA GLY A 110 21.83 6.70 -32.85
C GLY A 110 22.77 6.51 -34.01
N ILE A 111 22.22 6.51 -35.22
CA ILE A 111 23.00 6.49 -36.46
C ILE A 111 22.50 7.62 -37.34
N GLU A 112 23.43 8.38 -37.91
CA GLU A 112 23.15 9.34 -38.97
C GLU A 112 24.19 9.24 -40.09
N TYR A 113 23.89 9.87 -41.22
CA TYR A 113 24.88 10.12 -42.25
C TYR A 113 24.80 11.55 -42.75
N LEU A 114 25.96 12.05 -43.19
CA LEU A 114 26.13 13.33 -43.83
C LEU A 114 26.83 13.12 -45.18
N ASP A 115 26.28 13.71 -46.24
CA ASP A 115 26.91 13.73 -47.55
C ASP A 115 27.70 15.03 -47.65
N VAL A 116 29.03 14.91 -47.78
CA VAL A 116 29.98 16.03 -47.69
C VAL A 116 30.71 16.17 -49.01
N ASP A 117 30.75 17.38 -49.55
CA ASP A 117 31.48 17.67 -50.80
C ASP A 117 33.00 17.77 -50.57
N PRO A 118 33.83 17.90 -51.64
CA PRO A 118 35.27 18.07 -51.50
C PRO A 118 35.72 19.33 -50.75
N GLY A 119 34.86 20.36 -50.71
CA GLY A 119 35.10 21.62 -49.98
C GLY A 119 34.72 21.54 -48.50
N GLY A 120 34.11 20.44 -48.04
CA GLY A 120 33.62 20.28 -46.67
C GLY A 120 32.20 20.82 -46.45
N ALA A 121 31.48 21.22 -47.51
CA ALA A 121 30.09 21.63 -47.37
C ALA A 121 29.18 20.42 -47.18
N ILE A 122 28.23 20.52 -46.24
CA ILE A 122 27.23 19.49 -45.99
C ILE A 122 26.09 19.64 -47.01
N LEU A 123 25.95 18.66 -47.89
CA LEU A 123 24.93 18.64 -48.94
C LEU A 123 23.64 18.00 -48.47
N ALA A 124 23.74 16.96 -47.64
CA ALA A 124 22.60 16.27 -47.06
C ALA A 124 22.94 15.73 -45.68
N ARG A 125 21.91 15.64 -44.83
CA ARG A 125 21.97 15.00 -43.52
C ARG A 125 20.74 14.14 -43.32
N ARG A 126 20.93 12.95 -42.75
CA ARG A 126 19.80 12.09 -42.38
C ARG A 126 20.10 11.29 -41.13
N GLN A 127 19.24 11.45 -40.13
CA GLN A 127 19.18 10.54 -38.98
C GLN A 127 18.48 9.26 -39.41
N VAL A 128 19.20 8.14 -39.33
CA VAL A 128 18.71 6.79 -39.67
C VAL A 128 18.01 6.18 -38.47
N ARG A 129 18.60 6.36 -37.28
CA ARG A 129 18.06 5.88 -36.00
C ARG A 129 18.42 6.86 -34.89
N VAL A 130 17.53 7.00 -33.94
CA VAL A 130 17.70 7.82 -32.73
C VAL A 130 18.15 6.91 -31.57
N PRO A 131 19.03 7.38 -30.65
CA PRO A 131 19.43 6.62 -29.48
C PRO A 131 18.23 6.07 -28.70
N LYS A 132 18.32 4.80 -28.30
CA LYS A 132 17.24 4.10 -27.58
C LYS A 132 17.78 3.49 -26.30
N GLU A 133 17.27 3.96 -25.17
CA GLU A 133 17.59 3.41 -23.86
C GLU A 133 17.03 2.00 -23.66
N ASN A 134 17.76 1.17 -22.92
CA ASN A 134 17.30 -0.16 -22.54
C ASN A 134 16.15 -0.06 -21.53
N LYS A 135 15.10 -0.86 -21.72
CA LYS A 135 14.03 -0.98 -20.73
C LYS A 135 14.60 -1.63 -19.46
N PRO A 136 14.19 -1.19 -18.24
CA PRO A 136 14.69 -1.75 -16.98
C PRO A 136 14.01 -3.09 -16.64
N VAL A 137 14.21 -4.12 -17.49
CA VAL A 137 13.51 -5.41 -17.41
C VAL A 137 13.76 -6.13 -16.07
N VAL A 138 14.99 -6.07 -15.54
CA VAL A 138 15.34 -6.67 -14.25
C VAL A 138 14.53 -6.05 -13.11
N LEU A 139 14.40 -4.72 -13.08
CA LEU A 139 13.64 -4.02 -12.06
C LEU A 139 12.15 -4.34 -12.14
N MET A 140 11.60 -4.43 -13.36
CA MET A 140 10.22 -4.88 -13.58
C MET A 140 9.99 -6.29 -13.03
N GLY A 141 10.94 -7.21 -13.25
CA GLY A 141 10.88 -8.57 -12.72
C GLY A 141 10.88 -8.62 -11.19
N ILE A 142 11.79 -7.89 -10.54
CA ILE A 142 11.86 -7.79 -9.07
C ILE A 142 10.56 -7.22 -8.49
N THR A 143 10.02 -6.19 -9.12
CA THR A 143 8.78 -5.54 -8.67
C THR A 143 7.60 -6.51 -8.73
N ALA A 144 7.44 -7.22 -9.86
CA ALA A 144 6.38 -8.20 -10.03
C ALA A 144 6.50 -9.35 -9.00
N PHE A 145 7.71 -9.85 -8.77
CA PHE A 145 7.97 -10.89 -7.78
C PHE A 145 7.64 -10.42 -6.35
N SER A 146 8.02 -9.18 -6.00
CA SER A 146 7.76 -8.61 -4.67
C SER A 146 6.26 -8.53 -4.37
N VAL A 147 5.44 -8.13 -5.33
CA VAL A 147 3.98 -8.07 -5.16
C VAL A 147 3.40 -9.47 -4.91
N VAL A 148 3.79 -10.45 -5.71
CA VAL A 148 3.32 -11.84 -5.54
C VAL A 148 3.76 -12.39 -4.18
N LEU A 149 5.02 -12.18 -3.80
CA LEU A 149 5.55 -12.62 -2.52
C LEU A 149 4.80 -11.99 -1.35
N ALA A 150 4.48 -10.69 -1.41
CA ALA A 150 3.72 -10.01 -0.38
C ALA A 150 2.33 -10.63 -0.19
N VAL A 151 1.60 -10.89 -1.28
CA VAL A 151 0.27 -11.54 -1.21
C VAL A 151 0.36 -12.91 -0.57
N VAL A 152 1.37 -13.71 -0.94
CA VAL A 152 1.58 -15.06 -0.38
C VAL A 152 1.91 -14.98 1.11
N LEU A 153 2.85 -14.12 1.52
CA LEU A 153 3.26 -13.98 2.91
C LEU A 153 2.13 -13.48 3.81
N ILE A 154 1.36 -12.48 3.36
CA ILE A 154 0.19 -11.97 4.09
C ILE A 154 -0.83 -13.09 4.25
N SER A 155 -1.17 -13.79 3.17
CA SER A 155 -2.13 -14.90 3.20
C SER A 155 -1.68 -16.00 4.18
N LEU A 156 -0.40 -16.38 4.13
CA LEU A 156 0.19 -17.36 5.04
C LEU A 156 0.09 -16.90 6.50
N MET A 157 0.45 -15.64 6.79
CA MET A 157 0.36 -15.07 8.14
C MET A 157 -1.08 -14.96 8.65
N THR A 158 -2.06 -14.76 7.77
CA THR A 158 -3.48 -14.70 8.17
C THR A 158 -4.10 -16.07 8.41
N VAL A 159 -3.77 -17.07 7.58
CA VAL A 159 -4.39 -18.41 7.64
C VAL A 159 -3.73 -19.30 8.69
N PHE A 160 -2.41 -19.19 8.89
CA PHE A 160 -1.66 -20.03 9.83
C PHE A 160 -1.41 -19.37 11.18
N LYS A 161 -2.13 -18.30 11.52
CA LYS A 161 -2.05 -17.68 12.84
C LYS A 161 -2.58 -18.66 13.89
N SER A 162 -1.68 -19.17 14.71
CA SER A 162 -2.01 -19.86 15.96
C SER A 162 -2.77 -18.89 16.87
N GLU A 163 -3.98 -19.26 17.30
CA GLU A 163 -4.73 -18.56 18.34
C GLU A 163 -4.09 -18.69 19.75
N GLY A 164 -2.96 -19.40 19.86
CA GLY A 164 -2.26 -19.72 21.11
C GLY A 164 -1.17 -18.73 21.52
N GLY A 165 -1.39 -17.42 21.32
CA GLY A 165 -0.54 -16.39 21.92
C GLY A 165 -1.07 -15.97 23.30
N ASP A 166 -0.18 -15.62 24.23
CA ASP A 166 -0.53 -15.12 25.56
C ASP A 166 -1.56 -13.97 25.44
N PRO A 167 -2.78 -14.14 25.99
CA PRO A 167 -3.86 -13.15 25.84
C PRO A 167 -3.53 -11.79 26.45
N LEU A 168 -2.47 -11.65 27.26
CA LEU A 168 -2.01 -10.35 27.77
C LEU A 168 -1.52 -9.38 26.66
N TYR A 169 -1.03 -9.89 25.53
CA TYR A 169 -0.32 -9.06 24.54
C TYR A 169 -1.07 -8.85 23.21
N VAL A 170 -2.34 -9.26 23.14
CA VAL A 170 -3.21 -8.92 21.99
C VAL A 170 -3.85 -7.56 22.27
N ALA A 171 -3.36 -6.51 21.61
CA ALA A 171 -3.96 -5.18 21.67
C ALA A 171 -5.47 -5.26 21.36
N GLY A 172 -6.32 -4.78 22.28
CA GLY A 172 -7.77 -4.74 22.13
C GLY A 172 -8.62 -5.53 23.13
N ARG A 173 -8.05 -6.02 24.25
CA ARG A 173 -8.79 -6.68 25.34
C ARG A 173 -8.52 -6.04 26.70
N VAL A 174 -9.17 -4.90 27.00
CA VAL A 174 -9.01 -4.23 28.31
C VAL A 174 -10.35 -4.12 29.02
N LEU A 175 -10.45 -4.73 30.20
CA LEU A 175 -11.50 -4.45 31.18
C LEU A 175 -10.91 -3.50 32.22
N TRP A 176 -11.47 -2.30 32.34
CA TRP A 176 -11.07 -1.37 33.39
C TRP A 176 -11.96 -1.55 34.60
N ILE A 177 -11.32 -1.59 35.77
CA ILE A 177 -11.98 -1.64 37.07
C ILE A 177 -11.58 -0.39 37.83
N ARG A 178 -12.57 0.40 38.26
CA ARG A 178 -12.36 1.57 39.12
C ARG A 178 -13.12 1.36 40.42
N ALA A 179 -12.40 1.28 41.53
CA ALA A 179 -12.98 1.27 42.87
C ALA A 179 -12.88 2.67 43.50
N GLU A 180 -13.95 3.12 44.15
CA GLU A 180 -13.96 4.31 44.99
C GLU A 180 -13.53 3.98 46.43
N ARG A 181 -13.48 4.97 47.32
CA ARG A 181 -13.09 4.74 48.72
C ARG A 181 -14.16 3.89 49.44
N PRO A 182 -13.77 2.97 50.33
CA PRO A 182 -14.72 2.25 51.16
C PRO A 182 -15.48 3.20 52.10
N GLU A 183 -16.77 2.95 52.29
CA GLU A 183 -17.62 3.68 53.23
C GLU A 183 -18.30 2.70 54.20
N ALA A 184 -18.09 2.94 55.50
CA ALA A 184 -18.63 2.12 56.57
C ALA A 184 -20.00 2.62 57.05
N GLN A 185 -20.92 1.69 57.29
CA GLN A 185 -22.26 1.94 57.78
C GLN A 185 -22.70 0.80 58.73
N PRO A 186 -23.42 1.10 59.82
CA PRO A 186 -23.95 0.07 60.71
C PRO A 186 -25.03 -0.79 60.04
N LYS A 187 -25.74 -0.22 59.06
CA LYS A 187 -26.68 -0.90 58.18
C LYS A 187 -26.87 -0.09 56.91
N ILE A 188 -27.27 -0.75 55.83
CA ILE A 188 -27.49 -0.12 54.52
C ILE A 188 -28.96 -0.25 54.18
N LEU A 189 -29.63 0.88 53.91
CA LEU A 189 -30.95 0.91 53.30
C LEU A 189 -30.85 1.40 51.85
N TYR A 190 -31.61 0.78 50.96
CA TYR A 190 -31.70 1.21 49.57
C TYR A 190 -33.07 0.92 48.98
N THR A 191 -33.44 1.67 47.93
CA THR A 191 -34.67 1.43 47.17
C THR A 191 -34.33 0.64 45.92
N GLY A 192 -34.99 -0.49 45.71
CA GLY A 192 -34.72 -1.37 44.57
C GLY A 192 -35.95 -2.19 44.17
N ALA A 193 -35.97 -2.64 42.91
CA ALA A 193 -37.01 -3.52 42.43
C ALA A 193 -36.86 -4.93 43.01
N ALA A 194 -37.95 -5.53 43.46
CA ALA A 194 -38.04 -6.97 43.69
C ALA A 194 -38.02 -7.73 42.36
N THR A 195 -37.82 -9.05 42.41
CA THR A 195 -37.97 -9.94 41.25
C THR A 195 -39.33 -9.81 40.56
N SER A 196 -40.37 -9.37 41.29
CA SER A 196 -41.70 -9.09 40.76
C SER A 196 -41.84 -7.72 40.05
N GLY A 197 -40.79 -6.92 39.99
CA GLY A 197 -40.80 -5.55 39.45
C GLY A 197 -41.36 -4.49 40.41
N SER A 198 -41.85 -4.89 41.59
CA SER A 198 -42.33 -3.95 42.62
C SER A 198 -41.15 -3.26 43.32
N ILE A 199 -41.19 -1.93 43.41
CA ILE A 199 -40.19 -1.15 44.14
C ILE A 199 -40.41 -1.30 45.65
N ASN A 200 -39.37 -1.73 46.36
CA ASN A 200 -39.38 -1.85 47.82
C ASN A 200 -38.14 -1.15 48.41
N THR A 201 -38.20 -0.84 49.70
CA THR A 201 -37.01 -0.54 50.49
C THR A 201 -36.44 -1.83 51.04
N TRP A 202 -35.14 -2.00 50.84
CA TRP A 202 -34.36 -3.14 51.28
C TRP A 202 -33.37 -2.69 52.34
N GLU A 203 -33.19 -3.52 53.36
CA GLU A 203 -32.21 -3.35 54.43
C GLU A 203 -31.22 -4.51 54.39
N MET A 204 -29.94 -4.18 54.54
CA MET A 204 -28.86 -5.12 54.86
C MET A 204 -28.24 -4.73 56.20
N LYS A 205 -27.97 -5.73 57.04
CA LYS A 205 -27.32 -5.59 58.34
C LYS A 205 -26.26 -6.67 58.53
N PRO A 206 -25.22 -6.42 59.34
CA PRO A 206 -24.26 -7.45 59.74
C PRO A 206 -24.92 -8.62 60.47
N GLU A 207 -24.30 -9.79 60.46
CA GLU A 207 -24.75 -10.93 61.29
C GLU A 207 -24.72 -10.58 62.79
N ASN A 208 -23.64 -9.91 63.23
CA ASN A 208 -23.52 -9.35 64.57
C ASN A 208 -23.43 -7.82 64.54
N ILE A 209 -24.58 -7.15 64.72
CA ILE A 209 -24.67 -5.68 64.68
C ILE A 209 -23.92 -4.98 65.83
N GLU A 210 -23.58 -5.69 66.91
CA GLU A 210 -22.85 -5.11 68.04
C GLU A 210 -21.34 -5.05 67.76
N GLU A 211 -20.81 -6.07 67.08
CA GLU A 211 -19.38 -6.24 66.81
C GLU A 211 -18.96 -5.79 65.41
N ASN A 212 -19.85 -5.88 64.41
CA ASN A 212 -19.53 -5.67 63.00
C ASN A 212 -20.29 -4.49 62.39
N GLU A 213 -19.79 -4.02 61.26
CA GLU A 213 -20.42 -3.04 60.38
C GLU A 213 -20.30 -3.46 58.90
N LEU A 214 -21.12 -2.84 58.06
CA LEU A 214 -21.07 -3.05 56.62
C LEU A 214 -20.19 -1.99 55.97
N VAL A 215 -19.26 -2.43 55.14
CA VAL A 215 -18.43 -1.55 54.32
C VAL A 215 -18.81 -1.76 52.87
N TYR A 216 -19.22 -0.70 52.16
CA TYR A 216 -19.45 -0.78 50.73
C TYR A 216 -18.38 -0.05 49.93
N ILE A 217 -18.10 -0.58 48.74
CA ILE A 217 -17.16 -0.01 47.78
C ILE A 217 -17.88 0.10 46.45
N LYS A 218 -17.97 1.33 45.94
CA LYS A 218 -18.50 1.56 44.60
C LYS A 218 -17.45 1.17 43.57
N VAL A 219 -17.81 0.22 42.70
CA VAL A 219 -16.95 -0.26 41.62
C VAL A 219 -17.61 0.04 40.28
N ARG A 220 -16.78 0.45 39.32
CA ARG A 220 -17.16 0.61 37.93
C ARG A 220 -16.35 -0.34 37.06
N LEU A 221 -17.05 -1.07 36.20
CA LEU A 221 -16.50 -2.02 35.25
C LEU A 221 -16.74 -1.44 33.85
N ILE A 222 -15.68 -1.30 33.06
CA ILE A 222 -15.74 -0.69 31.71
C ILE A 222 -15.13 -1.64 30.70
N ASN A 223 -15.94 -2.13 29.76
CA ASN A 223 -15.45 -2.99 28.70
C ASN A 223 -14.91 -2.16 27.53
N GLN A 224 -13.59 -2.08 27.41
CA GLN A 224 -12.91 -1.50 26.24
C GLN A 224 -12.35 -2.58 25.30
N SER A 225 -12.76 -3.84 25.49
CA SER A 225 -12.40 -4.91 24.56
C SER A 225 -13.21 -4.85 23.28
N SER A 226 -12.72 -5.49 22.22
CA SER A 226 -13.43 -5.61 20.94
C SER A 226 -14.57 -6.65 20.95
N GLY A 227 -14.92 -7.24 22.10
CA GLY A 227 -15.95 -8.27 22.24
C GLY A 227 -16.77 -8.15 23.52
N THR A 228 -17.70 -9.07 23.74
CA THR A 228 -18.50 -9.14 24.97
C THR A 228 -17.71 -9.80 26.10
N VAL A 229 -17.78 -9.22 27.29
CA VAL A 229 -17.17 -9.76 28.52
C VAL A 229 -18.27 -10.22 29.46
N SER A 230 -18.26 -11.50 29.81
CA SER A 230 -19.15 -12.07 30.83
C SER A 230 -18.41 -12.13 32.17
N LEU A 231 -19.00 -11.54 33.21
CA LEU A 231 -18.46 -11.46 34.56
C LEU A 231 -19.41 -12.16 35.52
N VAL A 232 -18.84 -12.80 36.54
CA VAL A 232 -19.60 -13.35 37.68
C VAL A 232 -19.12 -12.62 38.92
N ILE A 233 -20.06 -11.97 39.61
CA ILE A 233 -19.82 -11.26 40.87
C ILE A 233 -20.40 -12.10 42.00
N ASP A 234 -19.51 -12.75 42.75
CA ASP A 234 -19.82 -13.60 43.90
C ASP A 234 -18.78 -13.41 45.03
N GLU A 235 -18.74 -14.32 46.01
CA GLU A 235 -17.82 -14.27 47.15
C GLU A 235 -16.34 -14.38 46.74
N SER A 236 -16.04 -14.78 45.50
CA SER A 236 -14.69 -14.89 44.95
C SER A 236 -14.28 -13.72 44.05
N ALA A 237 -15.19 -12.78 43.78
CA ALA A 237 -14.97 -11.70 42.83
C ALA A 237 -13.97 -10.63 43.29
N ALA A 238 -13.79 -10.48 44.61
CA ALA A 238 -12.84 -9.53 45.18
C ALA A 238 -12.39 -9.97 46.58
N THR A 239 -11.29 -9.36 47.06
CA THR A 239 -10.84 -9.46 48.45
C THR A 239 -10.59 -8.05 48.96
N LEU A 240 -11.25 -7.67 50.05
CA LEU A 240 -10.94 -6.45 50.78
C LEU A 240 -9.91 -6.75 51.86
N LEU A 241 -8.88 -5.91 51.98
CA LEU A 241 -7.89 -5.98 53.04
C LEU A 241 -8.07 -4.80 53.98
N ASP A 242 -8.08 -5.06 55.29
CA ASP A 242 -8.02 -4.00 56.30
C ASP A 242 -6.57 -3.56 56.58
N GLY A 243 -6.40 -2.69 57.59
CA GLY A 243 -5.07 -2.21 58.01
C GLY A 243 -4.14 -3.31 58.54
N ASP A 244 -4.70 -4.37 59.11
CA ASP A 244 -3.98 -5.51 59.68
C ASP A 244 -3.77 -6.65 58.66
N ARG A 245 -4.18 -6.43 57.40
CA ARG A 245 -4.17 -7.40 56.29
C ARG A 245 -5.09 -8.60 56.51
N ALA A 246 -6.08 -8.48 57.41
CA ALA A 246 -7.18 -9.43 57.43
C ALA A 246 -7.96 -9.32 56.12
N SER A 247 -8.42 -10.46 55.62
CA SER A 247 -9.05 -10.59 54.30
C SER A 247 -10.55 -10.80 54.45
N TYR A 248 -11.33 -9.96 53.78
CA TYR A 248 -12.79 -9.99 53.79
C TYR A 248 -13.32 -10.24 52.38
N LYS A 249 -14.36 -11.08 52.29
CA LYS A 249 -15.02 -11.41 51.03
C LYS A 249 -16.29 -10.59 50.85
N PRO A 250 -16.71 -10.34 49.60
CA PRO A 250 -17.99 -9.72 49.32
C PRO A 250 -19.16 -10.52 49.93
N LEU A 251 -20.12 -9.80 50.48
CA LEU A 251 -21.38 -10.32 50.99
C LEU A 251 -22.37 -10.48 49.84
N ASN A 252 -23.10 -11.59 49.83
CA ASN A 252 -24.20 -11.81 48.89
C ASN A 252 -25.37 -10.85 49.19
N THR A 253 -25.46 -9.77 48.44
CA THR A 253 -26.47 -8.72 48.65
C THR A 253 -27.90 -9.20 48.38
N ILE A 254 -28.09 -10.27 47.60
CA ILE A 254 -29.42 -10.81 47.34
C ILE A 254 -29.96 -11.51 48.60
N THR A 255 -29.16 -12.39 49.20
CA THR A 255 -29.58 -13.17 50.37
C THR A 255 -29.45 -12.40 51.69
N ALA A 256 -28.55 -11.42 51.76
CA ALA A 256 -28.37 -10.57 52.94
C ALA A 256 -29.42 -9.45 53.05
N SER A 257 -30.20 -9.20 52.00
CA SER A 257 -31.21 -8.14 51.99
C SER A 257 -32.58 -8.63 52.46
N SER A 258 -33.28 -7.79 53.22
CA SER A 258 -34.65 -8.05 53.65
C SER A 258 -35.50 -6.78 53.51
N LYS A 259 -36.82 -6.92 53.36
CA LYS A 259 -37.72 -5.78 53.20
C LYS A 259 -37.82 -5.00 54.51
N ALA A 260 -37.70 -3.68 54.45
CA ALA A 260 -37.73 -2.80 55.62
C ALA A 260 -38.52 -1.52 55.36
N GLU A 261 -38.77 -0.76 56.43
CA GLU A 261 -39.26 0.61 56.34
C GLU A 261 -38.13 1.56 55.97
N ASN A 262 -38.46 2.66 55.29
CA ASN A 262 -37.47 3.64 54.88
C ASN A 262 -37.02 4.48 56.07
N ASP A 263 -35.71 4.50 56.31
CA ASP A 263 -35.03 5.39 57.26
C ASP A 263 -33.98 6.19 56.50
N ALA A 264 -34.23 7.50 56.34
CA ALA A 264 -33.39 8.41 55.59
C ALA A 264 -31.95 8.49 56.13
N LYS A 265 -31.72 8.15 57.41
CA LYS A 265 -30.40 8.18 58.03
C LYS A 265 -29.44 7.14 57.43
N TYR A 266 -29.97 6.00 57.00
CA TYR A 266 -29.18 4.85 56.52
C TYR A 266 -29.40 4.59 55.02
N ASN A 267 -30.20 5.44 54.37
CA ASN A 267 -30.51 5.32 52.95
C ASN A 267 -29.31 5.81 52.12
N VAL A 268 -28.70 4.90 51.38
CA VAL A 268 -27.55 5.22 50.51
C VAL A 268 -28.08 5.60 49.14
N ALA A 269 -27.96 6.89 48.79
CA ALA A 269 -28.45 7.42 47.54
C ALA A 269 -27.75 6.77 46.32
N GLY A 270 -28.55 6.27 45.37
CA GLY A 270 -28.02 5.61 44.18
C GLY A 270 -27.35 4.26 44.44
N PHE A 271 -27.63 3.64 45.59
CA PHE A 271 -27.11 2.31 45.90
C PHE A 271 -27.67 1.26 44.93
N VAL A 272 -26.76 0.62 44.20
CA VAL A 272 -27.06 -0.48 43.28
C VAL A 272 -26.21 -1.67 43.71
N PRO A 273 -26.79 -2.71 44.35
CA PRO A 273 -26.02 -3.88 44.75
C PRO A 273 -25.49 -4.61 43.51
N MET A 274 -24.21 -4.98 43.50
CA MET A 274 -23.64 -5.84 42.46
C MET A 274 -23.52 -7.27 42.96
N TRP A 275 -24.29 -8.15 42.36
CA TRP A 275 -24.22 -9.59 42.58
C TRP A 275 -24.75 -10.36 41.39
N GLY A 276 -24.14 -11.50 41.08
CA GLY A 276 -24.54 -12.38 39.98
C GLY A 276 -23.79 -12.12 38.67
N SER A 277 -24.38 -12.57 37.56
CA SER A 277 -23.75 -12.53 36.24
C SER A 277 -24.07 -11.23 35.50
N ILE A 278 -23.06 -10.65 34.85
CA ILE A 278 -23.19 -9.44 34.03
C ILE A 278 -22.51 -9.70 32.69
N GLU A 279 -23.17 -9.33 31.60
CA GLU A 279 -22.56 -9.26 30.27
C GLU A 279 -22.38 -7.80 29.88
N LEU A 280 -21.17 -7.45 29.46
CA LEU A 280 -20.81 -6.12 28.98
C LEU A 280 -20.38 -6.21 27.52
N ASN A 281 -21.11 -5.58 26.61
CA ASN A 281 -20.70 -5.41 25.22
C ASN A 281 -19.59 -4.37 25.11
N GLN A 282 -19.00 -4.26 23.90
CA GLN A 282 -17.95 -3.29 23.63
C GLN A 282 -18.42 -1.86 23.95
N GLY A 283 -17.66 -1.15 24.77
CA GLY A 283 -17.92 0.23 25.17
C GLY A 283 -18.93 0.39 26.29
N GLU A 284 -19.55 -0.68 26.77
CA GLU A 284 -20.48 -0.62 27.89
C GLU A 284 -19.74 -0.46 29.23
N GLU A 285 -20.38 0.26 30.14
CA GLU A 285 -19.96 0.37 31.54
C GLU A 285 -21.12 0.04 32.48
N VAL A 286 -20.78 -0.57 33.62
CA VAL A 286 -21.70 -0.76 34.74
C VAL A 286 -21.05 -0.26 36.02
N ALA A 287 -21.85 0.34 36.89
CA ALA A 287 -21.42 0.79 38.20
C ALA A 287 -22.40 0.30 39.26
N GLY A 288 -21.85 -0.09 40.41
CA GLY A 288 -22.64 -0.46 41.59
C GLY A 288 -21.72 -0.70 42.80
N MET A 289 -22.24 -1.35 43.83
CA MET A 289 -21.58 -1.48 45.12
C MET A 289 -21.35 -2.95 45.46
N LEU A 290 -20.10 -3.26 45.80
CA LEU A 290 -19.77 -4.47 46.56
C LEU A 290 -19.90 -4.14 48.05
N VAL A 291 -20.42 -5.07 48.84
CA VAL A 291 -20.61 -4.92 50.28
C VAL A 291 -19.77 -5.97 51.00
N PHE A 292 -19.18 -5.61 52.13
CA PHE A 292 -18.36 -6.45 52.98
C PHE A 292 -18.83 -6.29 54.42
N GLU A 293 -18.66 -7.32 55.24
CA GLU A 293 -18.88 -7.26 56.70
C GLU A 293 -17.53 -7.28 57.40
N LEU A 294 -17.26 -6.27 58.23
CA LEU A 294 -16.01 -6.11 58.97
C LEU A 294 -16.30 -5.88 60.46
N PRO A 295 -15.39 -6.27 61.37
CA PRO A 295 -15.41 -5.81 62.75
C PRO A 295 -15.36 -4.28 62.81
N LYS A 296 -16.07 -3.70 63.77
CA LYS A 296 -15.99 -2.26 64.05
C LYS A 296 -14.60 -1.91 64.59
N GLY A 297 -13.96 -0.89 64.02
CA GLY A 297 -12.67 -0.37 64.47
C GLY A 297 -11.70 -0.17 63.32
#